data_AF-A0A6C0FDL6-F1
#
_entry.id   AF-A0A6C0FDL6-F1
#
_cell.length_a   1.000
_cell.length_b   1.000
_cell.length_c   1.000
_cell.angle_alpha   90.00
_cell.angle_beta   90.00
_cell.angle_gamma   90.00
#
_symmetry.space_group_name_H-M   'P 1'
#
loop_
_entity.id
_entity.type
_entity.pdbx_description
1 polymer ?
#
loop_
_entity_poly.entity_id
_entity_poly.type
_entity_poly.pdbx_seq_one_letter_code
_entity_poly.pdbx_strand_id
1 'polypeptide(L)'
;MKITFYDEESYLVKTTSSFLIPSLYGALQGNYFNAGLNTLCFLVSVNFWYYPVRGVRRNIDLYFQPMFGTYMYILGNFIAKNPRTIPVGNICFLNGLYLYSRSCKEYRKRNRFWFVYHGLFHLSMSSACMAVQMSI
;
A
#
# COMPACT_ATOMS: atom_id res chain seq x y z
N MET A 1 23.76 -2.48 -0.04
CA MET A 1 23.55 -1.33 0.87
C MET A 1 22.12 -1.38 1.40
N LYS A 2 21.96 -1.44 2.72
CA LYS A 2 20.67 -1.41 3.42
C LYS A 2 20.04 -0.01 3.31
N ILE A 3 18.72 0.06 3.17
CA ILE A 3 17.97 1.31 2.95
C ILE A 3 17.56 1.95 4.27
N THR A 4 17.17 1.15 5.26
CA THR A 4 16.72 1.58 6.58
C THR A 4 17.87 1.69 7.58
N PHE A 5 17.64 2.47 8.64
CA PHE A 5 18.46 2.57 9.84
C PHE A 5 17.68 2.05 11.06
N TYR A 6 18.39 1.57 12.09
CA TYR A 6 17.80 1.16 13.36
C TYR A 6 16.59 0.20 13.21
N ASP A 7 15.44 0.57 13.77
CA ASP A 7 14.19 -0.21 13.86
C ASP A 7 13.12 0.20 12.82
N GLU A 8 13.47 1.06 11.86
CA GLU A 8 12.57 1.58 10.82
C GLU A 8 11.89 0.44 10.02
N GLU A 9 12.58 -0.68 9.82
CA GLU A 9 12.05 -1.87 9.14
C GLU A 9 10.87 -2.52 9.88
N SER A 10 10.93 -2.58 11.22
CA SER A 10 9.82 -3.10 12.03
C SER A 10 8.58 -2.24 11.87
N TYR A 11 8.76 -0.92 11.84
CA TYR A 11 7.66 0.02 11.60
C TYR A 11 7.05 -0.14 10.20
N LEU A 12 7.89 -0.28 9.17
CA LEU A 12 7.42 -0.46 7.80
C LEU A 12 6.67 -1.78 7.63
N VAL A 13 7.17 -2.89 8.19
CA VAL A 13 6.47 -4.19 8.19
C VAL A 13 5.11 -4.10 8.92
N LYS A 14 5.06 -3.42 10.08
CA LYS A 14 3.80 -3.22 10.82
C LYS A 14 2.79 -2.43 10.01
N THR A 15 3.21 -1.33 9.38
CA THR A 15 2.29 -0.52 8.56
C THR A 15 1.87 -1.24 7.28
N THR A 16 2.74 -2.03 6.65
CA THR A 16 2.38 -2.93 5.53
C THR A 16 1.29 -3.93 5.95
N SER A 17 1.30 -4.41 7.20
CA SER A 17 0.28 -5.34 7.70
C SER A 17 -1.14 -4.79 7.66
N SER A 18 -1.31 -3.46 7.53
CA SER A 18 -2.63 -2.86 7.33
C SER A 18 -3.34 -3.35 6.07
N PHE A 19 -2.62 -3.81 5.03
CA PHE A 19 -3.23 -4.38 3.81
C PHE A 19 -3.94 -5.73 4.05
N LEU A 20 -3.72 -6.38 5.20
CA LEU A 20 -4.49 -7.56 5.59
C LEU A 20 -5.94 -7.21 5.95
N ILE A 21 -6.23 -5.98 6.37
CA ILE A 21 -7.59 -5.54 6.71
C ILE A 21 -8.52 -5.60 5.47
N PRO A 22 -8.23 -4.92 4.35
CA PRO A 22 -9.06 -5.04 3.15
C PRO A 22 -9.03 -6.45 2.54
N SER A 23 -7.96 -7.22 2.76
CA SER A 23 -7.89 -8.62 2.35
C SER A 23 -8.92 -9.49 3.09
N LEU A 24 -8.91 -9.45 4.43
CA LEU A 24 -9.86 -10.19 5.27
C LEU A 24 -11.30 -9.76 5.00
N TYR A 25 -11.54 -8.45 4.92
CA TYR A 25 -12.88 -7.93 4.61
C TYR A 25 -13.37 -8.43 3.24
N GLY A 26 -12.53 -8.33 2.20
CA GLY A 26 -12.88 -8.84 0.88
C GLY A 26 -13.18 -10.34 0.89
N ALA A 27 -12.42 -11.15 1.63
CA ALA A 27 -12.66 -12.57 1.76
C ALA A 27 -14.00 -12.88 2.45
N LEU A 28 -14.36 -12.12 3.49
CA LEU A 28 -15.65 -12.24 4.19
C LEU A 28 -16.84 -11.86 3.30
N GLN A 29 -16.66 -10.94 2.36
CA GLN A 29 -17.68 -10.55 1.37
C GLN A 29 -17.73 -11.48 0.14
N GLY A 30 -16.90 -12.52 0.09
CA GLY A 30 -16.82 -13.42 -1.08
C GLY A 30 -16.01 -12.85 -2.27
N ASN A 31 -15.40 -11.68 -2.12
CA ASN A 31 -14.55 -11.02 -3.11
C ASN A 31 -13.12 -11.60 -3.09
N TYR A 32 -13.00 -12.94 -3.25
CA TYR A 32 -11.75 -13.68 -3.04
C TYR A 32 -10.60 -13.24 -3.94
N PHE A 33 -10.87 -12.83 -5.18
CA PHE A 33 -9.84 -12.37 -6.09
C PHE A 33 -9.15 -11.10 -5.57
N ASN A 34 -9.94 -10.09 -5.20
CA ASN A 34 -9.42 -8.83 -4.64
C ASN A 34 -8.77 -9.07 -3.28
N ALA A 35 -9.35 -9.95 -2.46
CA ALA A 35 -8.75 -10.35 -1.19
C ALA A 35 -7.35 -10.94 -1.39
N GLY A 36 -7.19 -11.84 -2.37
CA GLY A 36 -5.91 -12.45 -2.73
C GLY A 36 -4.90 -11.46 -3.28
N LEU A 37 -5.32 -10.49 -4.10
CA LEU A 37 -4.43 -9.42 -4.57
C LEU A 37 -3.94 -8.52 -3.42
N ASN A 38 -4.80 -8.19 -2.45
CA ASN A 38 -4.39 -7.47 -1.24
C ASN A 38 -3.42 -8.30 -0.39
N THR A 39 -3.64 -9.61 -0.24
CA THR A 39 -2.69 -10.51 0.43
C THR A 39 -1.35 -10.53 -0.29
N LEU A 40 -1.35 -10.62 -1.62
CA LEU A 40 -0.13 -10.63 -2.41
C LEU A 40 0.64 -9.31 -2.28
N CYS A 41 -0.06 -8.18 -2.29
CA CYS A 41 0.51 -6.86 -1.99
C CYS A 41 1.22 -6.83 -0.64
N PHE A 42 0.54 -7.32 0.41
CA PHE A 42 1.13 -7.48 1.74
C PHE A 42 2.39 -8.35 1.71
N LEU A 43 2.32 -9.55 1.11
CA LEU A 43 3.44 -10.50 1.09
C LEU A 43 4.66 -9.96 0.33
N VAL A 44 4.45 -9.35 -0.85
CA VAL A 44 5.51 -8.73 -1.65
C VAL A 44 6.19 -7.61 -0.84
N SER A 45 5.39 -6.73 -0.25
CA SER A 45 5.88 -5.59 0.51
C SER A 45 6.62 -6.01 1.78
N VAL A 46 6.08 -6.95 2.57
CA VAL A 46 6.75 -7.48 3.79
C VAL A 46 8.05 -8.19 3.42
N ASN A 47 8.06 -9.00 2.35
CA ASN A 47 9.26 -9.70 1.92
C ASN A 47 10.42 -8.73 1.59
N PHE A 48 10.10 -7.55 1.07
CA PHE A 48 11.08 -6.48 0.90
C PHE A 48 11.42 -5.77 2.22
N TRP A 49 10.43 -5.33 2.99
CA TRP A 49 10.65 -4.52 4.19
C TRP A 49 11.27 -5.26 5.37
N TYR A 50 11.19 -6.60 5.40
CA TYR A 50 11.88 -7.41 6.41
C TYR A 50 13.41 -7.24 6.37
N TYR A 51 13.98 -7.05 5.18
CA TYR A 51 15.41 -6.73 5.03
C TYR A 51 15.63 -5.87 3.77
N PRO A 52 15.44 -4.55 3.87
CA PRO A 52 15.30 -3.67 2.72
C PRO A 52 16.67 -3.32 2.14
N VAL A 53 17.15 -4.19 1.26
CA VAL A 53 18.35 -4.00 0.46
C VAL A 53 17.99 -3.80 -1.00
N ARG A 54 18.82 -3.05 -1.73
CA ARG A 54 18.68 -2.94 -3.18
C ARG A 54 18.91 -4.32 -3.81
N GLY A 55 18.03 -4.74 -4.72
CA GLY A 55 18.10 -6.03 -5.38
C GLY A 55 16.75 -6.50 -5.90
N VAL A 56 16.63 -7.80 -6.18
CA VAL A 56 15.44 -8.42 -6.80
C VAL A 56 14.16 -8.13 -6.01
N ARG A 57 14.17 -8.32 -4.69
CA ARG A 57 12.99 -8.08 -3.82
C ARG A 57 12.44 -6.65 -3.96
N ARG A 58 13.34 -5.66 -3.99
CA ARG A 58 12.98 -4.26 -4.19
C ARG A 58 12.40 -4.02 -5.59
N ASN A 59 12.98 -4.63 -6.61
CA ASN A 59 12.50 -4.46 -7.98
C ASN A 59 11.08 -5.02 -8.12
N ILE A 60 10.83 -6.21 -7.57
CA ILE A 60 9.49 -6.82 -7.54
C ILE A 60 8.50 -5.85 -6.89
N ASP A 61 8.82 -5.32 -5.70
CA ASP A 61 7.95 -4.35 -5.01
C ASP A 61 7.73 -3.08 -5.86
N LEU A 62 8.78 -2.50 -6.43
CA LEU A 62 8.69 -1.29 -7.26
C LEU A 62 7.84 -1.45 -8.53
N TYR A 63 7.76 -2.66 -9.11
CA TYR A 63 6.89 -2.93 -10.25
C TYR A 63 5.48 -3.33 -9.82
N PHE A 64 5.37 -4.19 -8.80
CA PHE A 64 4.09 -4.74 -8.36
C PHE A 64 3.20 -3.68 -7.71
N GLN A 65 3.74 -2.83 -6.81
CA GLN A 65 2.92 -1.88 -6.05
C GLN A 65 2.21 -0.84 -6.93
N PRO A 66 2.85 -0.22 -7.94
CA PRO A 66 2.14 0.67 -8.86
C PRO A 66 1.08 -0.05 -9.69
N MET A 67 1.37 -1.25 -10.20
CA MET A 67 0.40 -2.04 -10.98
C MET A 67 -0.82 -2.39 -10.14
N PHE A 68 -0.61 -2.86 -8.91
CA PHE A 68 -1.66 -3.15 -7.94
C PHE A 68 -2.47 -1.89 -7.59
N GLY A 69 -1.80 -0.77 -7.29
CA GLY A 69 -2.45 0.51 -6.98
C GLY A 69 -3.31 1.03 -8.13
N THR A 70 -2.80 0.98 -9.37
CA THR A 70 -3.57 1.35 -10.58
C THR A 70 -4.77 0.44 -10.78
N TYR A 71 -4.61 -0.86 -10.61
CA TYR A 71 -5.72 -1.81 -10.70
C TYR A 71 -6.84 -1.48 -9.69
N MET A 72 -6.48 -1.30 -8.41
CA MET A 72 -7.46 -0.97 -7.36
C MET A 72 -8.13 0.39 -7.61
N TYR A 73 -7.41 1.37 -8.14
CA TYR A 73 -7.97 2.67 -8.52
C TYR A 73 -9.02 2.55 -9.64
N ILE A 74 -8.72 1.77 -10.68
CA ILE A 74 -9.66 1.51 -11.78
C ILE A 74 -10.91 0.81 -11.24
N LEU A 75 -10.71 -0.25 -10.45
CA LEU A 75 -11.78 -1.02 -9.85
C LEU A 75 -12.70 -0.14 -8.98
N GLY A 76 -12.12 0.73 -8.15
CA GLY A 76 -12.86 1.64 -7.26
C GLY A 76 -13.62 2.77 -7.94
N ASN A 77 -13.26 3.15 -9.17
CA ASN A 77 -13.90 4.27 -9.88
C ASN A 77 -14.84 3.83 -11.00
N PHE A 78 -14.53 2.74 -11.69
CA PHE A 78 -15.27 2.32 -12.89
C PHE A 78 -16.18 1.11 -12.66
N ILE A 79 -15.90 0.29 -11.65
CA ILE A 79 -16.63 -0.97 -11.38
C ILE A 79 -17.40 -0.88 -10.05
N ALA A 80 -17.14 0.14 -9.23
CA ALA A 80 -17.82 0.37 -7.97
C ALA A 80 -19.35 0.50 -8.13
N LYS A 81 -20.10 -0.30 -7.37
CA LYS A 81 -21.57 -0.27 -7.28
C LYS A 81 -22.06 0.77 -6.27
N ASN A 82 -21.24 1.09 -5.26
CA ASN A 82 -21.56 2.10 -4.25
C ASN A 82 -20.88 3.43 -4.58
N PRO A 83 -21.62 4.47 -5.04
CA PRO A 83 -21.01 5.75 -5.37
C PRO A 83 -20.49 6.54 -4.16
N ARG A 84 -20.93 6.22 -2.93
CA ARG A 84 -20.54 6.94 -1.71
C ARG A 84 -19.10 6.67 -1.27
N THR A 85 -18.56 5.51 -1.62
CA THR A 85 -17.21 5.07 -1.25
C THR A 85 -16.14 5.60 -2.23
N ILE A 86 -16.53 5.96 -3.46
CA ILE A 86 -15.64 6.54 -4.48
C ILE A 86 -14.87 7.78 -3.98
N PRO A 87 -15.52 8.84 -3.44
CA PRO A 87 -14.78 10.01 -2.97
C PRO A 87 -13.81 9.68 -1.83
N VAL A 88 -14.20 8.80 -0.91
CA VAL A 88 -13.35 8.36 0.20
C VAL A 88 -12.11 7.64 -0.34
N GLY A 89 -12.31 6.68 -1.24
CA GLY A 89 -11.23 5.94 -1.89
C GLY A 89 -10.26 6.85 -2.64
N ASN A 90 -10.79 7.82 -3.41
CA ASN A 90 -9.97 8.76 -4.16
C ASN A 90 -9.15 9.70 -3.27
N ILE A 91 -9.73 10.21 -2.18
CA ILE A 91 -9.00 11.03 -1.19
C ILE A 91 -7.85 10.23 -0.58
N CYS A 92 -8.12 8.99 -0.14
CA CYS A 92 -7.11 8.10 0.41
C CYS A 92 -6.01 7.75 -0.61
N PHE A 93 -6.37 7.51 -1.87
CA PHE A 93 -5.42 7.21 -2.93
C PHE A 93 -4.51 8.41 -3.25
N LEU A 94 -5.08 9.60 -3.43
CA LEU A 94 -4.33 10.83 -3.71
C LEU A 94 -3.41 11.21 -2.54
N ASN A 95 -3.89 11.08 -1.29
CA ASN A 95 -3.05 11.24 -0.11
C ASN A 95 -1.91 10.23 -0.07
N GLY A 96 -2.17 8.98 -0.45
CA GLY A 96 -1.14 7.94 -0.58
C GLY A 96 -0.06 8.35 -1.56
N LEU A 97 -0.42 8.79 -2.77
CA LEU A 97 0.54 9.26 -3.78
C LEU A 97 1.36 10.46 -3.29
N TYR A 98 0.72 11.42 -2.60
CA TYR A 98 1.41 12.54 -1.99
C TYR A 98 2.44 12.09 -0.94
N LEU A 99 2.03 11.20 -0.03
CA LEU A 99 2.88 10.66 1.04
C LEU A 99 4.04 9.85 0.48
N TYR A 100 3.82 9.04 -0.56
CA TYR A 100 4.87 8.33 -1.26
C TYR A 100 5.88 9.30 -1.89
N SER A 101 5.40 10.31 -2.61
CA SER A 101 6.24 11.36 -3.21
C SER A 101 7.07 12.09 -2.15
N ARG A 102 6.45 12.43 -1.01
CA ARG A 102 7.13 13.05 0.14
C ARG A 102 8.18 12.12 0.73
N SER A 103 7.87 10.83 0.95
CA SER A 103 8.82 9.84 1.45
C SER A 103 10.06 9.75 0.56
N CYS A 104 9.88 9.73 -0.77
CA CYS A 104 10.97 9.69 -1.72
C CYS A 104 11.83 10.97 -1.68
N LYS A 105 11.21 12.15 -1.56
CA LYS A 105 11.92 13.43 -1.43
C LYS A 105 12.75 13.47 -0.16
N GLU A 106 12.19 13.06 0.98
CA GLU A 106 12.88 13.05 2.27
C GLU A 106 14.01 12.00 2.31
N TYR A 107 13.80 10.82 1.71
CA TYR A 107 14.84 9.82 1.54
C TYR A 107 16.05 10.36 0.76
N ARG A 108 15.81 11.08 -0.36
CA ARG A 108 16.89 11.70 -1.16
C ARG A 108 17.67 12.77 -0.39
N LYS A 109 17.00 13.51 0.51
CA LYS A 109 17.65 14.47 1.41
C LYS A 109 18.41 13.81 2.56
N ARG A 110 18.36 12.47 2.66
CA ARG A 110 18.86 11.71 3.82
C ARG A 110 18.20 12.12 5.14
N ASN A 111 16.97 12.62 5.09
CA ASN A 111 16.18 12.92 6.27
C ASN A 111 15.69 11.59 6.88
N ARG A 112 15.99 11.33 8.16
CA ARG A 112 15.61 10.10 8.85
C ARG A 112 14.10 9.88 8.95
N PHE A 113 13.26 10.90 8.83
CA PHE A 113 11.80 10.75 8.94
C PHE A 113 11.11 10.24 7.66
N TRP A 114 11.85 9.87 6.61
CA TRP A 114 11.28 9.39 5.35
C TRP A 114 10.38 8.16 5.54
N PHE A 115 10.74 7.24 6.47
CA PHE A 115 9.99 6.01 6.73
C PHE A 115 8.61 6.28 7.35
N VAL A 116 8.45 7.37 8.10
CA VAL A 116 7.15 7.77 8.67
C VAL A 116 6.18 8.12 7.55
N TYR A 117 6.61 8.94 6.59
CA TYR A 117 5.80 9.25 5.41
C TYR A 117 5.46 7.99 4.61
N HIS A 118 6.39 7.04 4.53
CA HIS A 118 6.17 5.78 3.82
C HIS A 118 5.17 4.87 4.55
N GLY A 119 5.23 4.78 5.88
CA GLY A 119 4.25 4.03 6.66
C GLY A 119 2.86 4.67 6.60
N LEU A 120 2.76 6.00 6.63
CA LEU A 120 1.50 6.70 6.38
C LEU A 120 0.96 6.45 4.98
N PHE A 121 1.84 6.33 3.98
CA PHE A 121 1.47 5.90 2.63
C PHE A 121 0.82 4.51 2.66
N HIS A 122 1.38 3.51 3.35
CA HIS A 122 0.76 2.19 3.49
C HIS A 122 -0.66 2.27 4.08
N LEU A 123 -0.84 3.05 5.16
CA LEU A 123 -2.15 3.22 5.79
C LEU A 123 -3.17 3.88 4.85
N SER A 124 -2.74 4.91 4.12
CA SER A 124 -3.59 5.62 3.16
C SER A 124 -4.01 4.71 1.99
N MET A 125 -3.07 3.94 1.44
CA MET A 125 -3.34 3.00 0.35
C MET A 125 -4.20 1.82 0.81
N SER A 126 -3.97 1.28 2.01
CA SER A 126 -4.84 0.25 2.59
C SER A 126 -6.26 0.76 2.79
N SER A 127 -6.42 2.00 3.26
CA SER A 127 -7.73 2.64 3.40
C SER A 127 -8.44 2.82 2.05
N ALA A 128 -7.69 3.20 1.00
CA ALA A 128 -8.22 3.24 -0.37
C ALA A 128 -8.68 1.84 -0.83
N CYS A 129 -7.88 0.80 -0.57
CA CYS A 129 -8.25 -0.57 -0.89
C CYS A 129 -9.50 -1.02 -0.13
N MET A 130 -9.66 -0.62 1.13
CA MET A 130 -10.86 -0.89 1.92
C MET A 130 -12.09 -0.23 1.31
N ALA A 131 -12.00 1.02 0.89
CA ALA A 131 -13.08 1.71 0.20
C ALA A 131 -13.49 0.96 -1.08
N VAL A 132 -12.53 0.44 -1.85
CA VAL A 132 -12.81 -0.42 -3.02
C VAL A 132 -13.59 -1.67 -2.62
N GLN A 133 -13.16 -2.38 -1.57
CA GLN A 133 -13.85 -3.59 -1.13
C GLN A 133 -15.28 -3.32 -0.63
N MET A 134 -15.53 -2.16 -0.03
CA MET A 134 -16.88 -1.71 0.36
C MET A 134 -17.75 -1.28 -0.82
N SER A 135 -17.18 -1.21 -2.03
CA SER A 135 -17.85 -0.71 -3.23
C SER A 135 -18.37 -1.80 -4.16
N ILE A 136 -17.91 -3.05 -4.01
CA ILE A 136 -18.12 -4.15 -4.98
C ILE A 136 -19.07 -5.19 -4.38
#